data_AF-A0A654U2R0-F1
#
_entry.id   AF-A0A654U2R0-F1
#
_cell.length_a   1.000
_cell.length_b   1.000
_cell.length_c   1.000
_cell.angle_alpha   90.00
_cell.angle_beta   90.00
_cell.angle_gamma   90.00
#
_symmetry.space_group_name_H-M   'P 1'
#
loop_
_entity.id
_entity.type
_entity.pdbx_description
1 polymer ?
#
loop_
_entity_poly.entity_id
_entity_poly.type
_entity_poly.pdbx_seq_one_letter_code
_entity_poly.pdbx_strand_id
1 'polypeptide(L)'
;MVKVGDTPVSSFDEMAAAVRKSHGSVPIVVERDGTAIVTYVDIESTQRWIPNGQGGELQPATVGAIGVGAARVGPVRYGVFSAMPATFAVTGDLTVEVGKALAALPTKVGALVRAIGGGQRDPQTPISVVGASIIGGDTVDHGLWVAFWFFLAQLNLILAAINLLPLLPFDGGHIAVAVFERIRNMVRSARGKVAAAPVNYLKLLPATYVVLVLVVGYMLLTVTADLVNPIRLFQ
;
A
#
# COMPACT_ATOMS: atom_id res chain seq x y z
N MET A 1 -26.85 0.26 -8.44
CA MET A 1 -27.99 -0.52 -7.91
C MET A 1 -28.34 0.06 -6.57
N VAL A 2 -29.62 0.20 -6.26
CA VAL A 2 -30.09 0.81 -5.00
C VAL A 2 -30.84 -0.20 -4.13
N LYS A 3 -31.31 -1.33 -4.70
CA LYS A 3 -32.01 -2.38 -3.97
C LYS A 3 -31.83 -3.74 -4.64
N VAL A 4 -31.61 -4.80 -3.85
CA VAL A 4 -31.59 -6.22 -4.28
C VAL A 4 -32.67 -6.96 -3.49
N GLY A 5 -33.73 -7.41 -4.15
CA GLY A 5 -34.91 -7.95 -3.49
C GLY A 5 -35.52 -6.89 -2.56
N ASP A 6 -35.57 -7.21 -1.28
CA ASP A 6 -36.00 -6.30 -0.22
C ASP A 6 -34.87 -5.53 0.47
N THR A 7 -33.62 -5.79 0.10
CA THR A 7 -32.44 -5.20 0.75
C THR A 7 -32.00 -3.94 0.03
N PRO A 8 -32.08 -2.73 0.63
CA PRO A 8 -31.44 -1.54 0.10
C PRO A 8 -29.92 -1.71 0.15
N VAL A 9 -29.22 -1.26 -0.90
CA VAL A 9 -27.76 -1.40 -1.01
C VAL A 9 -27.17 -0.06 -1.44
N SER A 10 -26.12 0.36 -0.73
CA SER A 10 -25.46 1.66 -0.92
C SER A 10 -24.04 1.52 -1.48
N SER A 11 -23.42 0.34 -1.32
CA SER A 11 -22.09 0.02 -1.84
C SER A 11 -22.09 -1.24 -2.71
N PHE A 12 -21.03 -1.40 -3.52
CA PHE A 12 -20.85 -2.62 -4.31
C PHE A 12 -20.70 -3.86 -3.42
N ASP A 13 -20.02 -3.74 -2.28
CA ASP A 13 -19.82 -4.85 -1.34
C ASP A 13 -21.14 -5.29 -0.70
N GLU A 14 -22.00 -4.33 -0.32
CA GLU A 14 -23.35 -4.61 0.18
C GLU A 14 -24.22 -5.29 -0.88
N MET A 15 -24.19 -4.78 -2.11
CA MET A 15 -24.88 -5.39 -3.25
C MET A 15 -24.41 -6.82 -3.51
N ALA A 16 -23.10 -7.04 -3.55
CA ALA A 16 -22.51 -8.37 -3.76
C ALA A 16 -22.88 -9.32 -2.61
N ALA A 17 -22.86 -8.85 -1.36
CA ALA A 17 -23.26 -9.65 -0.21
C ALA A 17 -24.75 -10.03 -0.24
N ALA A 18 -25.63 -9.12 -0.69
CA ALA A 18 -27.05 -9.40 -0.85
C ALA A 18 -27.30 -10.45 -1.95
N VAL A 19 -26.72 -10.26 -3.14
CA VAL A 19 -26.85 -11.20 -4.27
C VAL A 19 -26.35 -12.60 -3.91
N ARG A 20 -25.22 -12.72 -3.20
CA ARG A 20 -24.66 -14.03 -2.81
C ARG A 20 -25.61 -14.88 -1.96
N LYS A 21 -26.50 -14.24 -1.19
CA LYS A 21 -27.50 -14.89 -0.33
C LYS A 21 -28.83 -15.17 -1.04
N SER A 22 -29.00 -14.65 -2.26
CA SER A 22 -30.24 -14.73 -3.02
C SER A 22 -30.15 -15.82 -4.09
N HIS A 23 -31.30 -16.37 -4.47
CA HIS A 23 -31.42 -17.44 -5.47
C HIS A 23 -32.70 -17.26 -6.30
N GLY A 24 -32.66 -17.69 -7.56
CA GLY A 24 -33.78 -17.57 -8.49
C GLY A 24 -34.04 -16.14 -8.96
N SER A 25 -35.25 -15.89 -9.47
CA SER A 25 -35.63 -14.58 -10.01
C SER A 25 -35.89 -13.57 -8.89
N VAL A 26 -35.02 -12.57 -8.79
CA VAL A 26 -35.08 -11.53 -7.75
C VAL A 26 -35.23 -10.14 -8.39
N PRO A 27 -36.13 -9.28 -7.88
CA PRO A 27 -36.24 -7.91 -8.36
C PRO A 27 -35.01 -7.09 -7.92
N ILE A 28 -34.32 -6.49 -8.87
CA ILE A 28 -33.21 -5.57 -8.67
C ILE A 28 -33.65 -4.18 -9.11
N VAL A 29 -33.43 -3.20 -8.23
CA VAL A 29 -33.70 -1.80 -8.54
C VAL A 29 -32.39 -1.11 -8.90
N VAL A 30 -32.32 -0.62 -10.13
CA VAL A 30 -31.22 0.19 -10.65
C VAL A 30 -31.70 1.60 -10.87
N GLU A 31 -30.92 2.58 -10.44
CA GLU A 31 -31.17 3.98 -10.76
C GLU A 31 -30.32 4.37 -11.98
N ARG A 32 -30.96 4.92 -13.01
CA ARG A 32 -30.30 5.45 -14.22
C ARG A 32 -30.90 6.81 -14.52
N ASP A 33 -30.06 7.83 -14.63
CA ASP A 33 -30.47 9.22 -14.91
C ASP A 33 -31.56 9.73 -13.95
N GLY A 34 -31.45 9.39 -12.65
CA GLY A 34 -32.41 9.75 -11.61
C GLY A 34 -33.72 8.97 -11.62
N THR A 35 -33.88 8.00 -12.52
CA THR A 35 -35.09 7.16 -12.62
C THR A 35 -34.82 5.76 -12.09
N ALA A 36 -35.65 5.29 -11.17
CA ALA A 36 -35.60 3.93 -10.66
C ALA A 36 -36.24 2.95 -11.66
N ILE A 37 -35.46 1.99 -12.12
CA ILE A 37 -35.86 0.91 -13.03
C ILE A 37 -35.81 -0.40 -12.24
N VAL A 38 -36.94 -1.11 -12.21
CA VAL A 38 -37.03 -2.45 -11.61
C VAL A 38 -36.80 -3.49 -12.70
N THR A 39 -35.90 -4.43 -12.47
CA THR A 39 -35.61 -5.54 -13.38
C THR A 39 -35.56 -6.84 -12.59
N TYR A 40 -36.20 -7.88 -13.10
CA TYR A 40 -36.07 -9.22 -12.54
C TYR A 40 -34.83 -9.88 -13.12
N VAL A 41 -33.91 -10.26 -12.25
CA VAL A 41 -32.65 -10.92 -12.63
C VAL A 41 -32.65 -12.31 -12.03
N ASP A 42 -32.38 -13.30 -12.87
CA ASP A 42 -32.21 -14.67 -12.41
C ASP A 42 -30.81 -14.85 -11.82
N ILE A 43 -30.76 -15.28 -10.55
CA ILE A 43 -29.53 -15.42 -9.80
C ILE A 43 -29.06 -16.86 -9.92
N GLU A 44 -28.00 -17.05 -10.71
CA GLU A 44 -27.38 -18.35 -10.95
C GLU A 44 -26.43 -18.72 -9.80
N SER A 45 -26.31 -20.02 -9.52
CA SER A 45 -25.43 -20.52 -8.45
C SER A 45 -24.01 -20.76 -8.97
N THR A 46 -23.02 -20.19 -8.30
CA THR A 46 -21.60 -20.42 -8.61
C THR A 46 -20.82 -20.85 -7.38
N GLN A 47 -19.77 -21.65 -7.57
CA GLN A 47 -18.80 -21.94 -6.53
C GLN A 47 -17.88 -20.73 -6.33
N ARG A 48 -17.71 -20.32 -5.07
CA ARG A 48 -16.77 -19.25 -4.69
C ARG A 48 -16.05 -19.61 -3.40
N TRP A 49 -14.76 -19.31 -3.37
CA TRP A 49 -13.92 -19.41 -2.19
C TRP A 49 -14.20 -18.22 -1.26
N ILE A 50 -14.74 -18.46 -0.07
CA ILE A 50 -15.07 -17.42 0.92
C ILE A 50 -14.32 -17.66 2.24
N PRO A 51 -13.87 -16.61 2.95
CA PRO A 51 -13.19 -16.76 4.23
C PRO A 51 -14.13 -17.35 5.27
N ASN A 52 -13.74 -18.44 5.92
CA ASN A 52 -14.41 -18.90 7.13
C ASN A 52 -14.01 -17.96 8.29
N GLY A 53 -14.96 -17.55 9.12
CA GLY A 53 -14.81 -16.50 10.14
C GLY A 53 -13.74 -16.74 11.22
N GLN A 54 -12.96 -17.82 11.13
CA GLN A 54 -11.79 -18.09 11.94
C GLN A 54 -10.60 -18.38 11.03
N GLY A 55 -9.69 -17.40 10.92
CA GLY A 55 -8.36 -17.63 10.36
C GLY A 55 -8.24 -17.62 8.83
N GLY A 56 -9.19 -17.08 8.08
CA GLY A 56 -8.95 -16.71 6.67
C GLY A 56 -8.75 -17.87 5.69
N GLU A 57 -8.89 -19.14 6.11
CA GLU A 57 -8.97 -20.26 5.19
C GLU A 57 -10.21 -20.11 4.32
N LEU A 58 -9.98 -20.10 3.01
CA LEU A 58 -11.06 -20.03 2.04
C LEU A 58 -11.69 -21.41 1.89
N GLN A 59 -13.01 -21.49 2.05
CA GLN A 59 -13.77 -22.72 1.77
C GLN A 59 -14.66 -22.53 0.54
N PRO A 60 -14.89 -23.58 -0.25
CA PRO A 60 -15.80 -23.51 -1.37
C PRO A 60 -17.23 -23.37 -0.83
N ALA A 61 -17.91 -22.29 -1.22
CA ALA A 61 -19.30 -22.05 -0.92
C ALA A 61 -20.07 -21.80 -2.20
N THR A 62 -21.24 -22.42 -2.31
CA THR A 62 -22.21 -22.11 -3.36
C THR A 62 -22.87 -20.78 -3.02
N VAL A 63 -22.74 -19.79 -3.90
CA VAL A 63 -23.33 -18.46 -3.73
C VAL A 63 -24.04 -18.01 -5.00
N GLY A 64 -25.03 -17.13 -4.86
CA GLY A 64 -25.67 -16.48 -6.00
C GLY A 64 -24.75 -15.49 -6.74
N ALA A 65 -24.86 -15.42 -8.07
CA ALA A 65 -24.14 -14.47 -8.92
C ALA A 65 -24.98 -13.99 -10.10
N ILE A 66 -24.77 -12.73 -10.51
CA ILE A 66 -25.51 -12.05 -11.60
C ILE A 66 -24.60 -11.45 -12.68
N GLY A 67 -23.31 -11.81 -12.71
CA GLY A 67 -22.36 -11.32 -13.72
C GLY A 67 -22.02 -9.82 -13.67
N VAL A 68 -22.45 -9.10 -12.63
CA VAL A 68 -22.16 -7.66 -12.45
C VAL A 68 -20.85 -7.49 -11.68
N GLY A 69 -19.90 -6.79 -12.30
CA GLY A 69 -18.63 -6.40 -11.66
C GLY A 69 -18.68 -4.99 -11.09
N ALA A 70 -17.81 -4.69 -10.13
CA ALA A 70 -17.61 -3.32 -9.68
C ALA A 70 -17.21 -2.47 -10.89
N ALA A 71 -17.72 -1.24 -10.97
CA ALA A 71 -17.23 -0.29 -11.96
C ALA A 71 -15.71 -0.21 -11.78
N ARG A 72 -14.96 -0.71 -12.77
CA ARG A 72 -13.51 -0.51 -12.79
C ARG A 72 -13.33 0.97 -13.03
N VAL A 73 -13.09 1.72 -11.96
CA VAL A 73 -12.73 3.13 -12.04
C VAL A 73 -11.43 3.15 -12.84
N GLY A 74 -11.54 3.40 -14.14
CA GLY A 74 -10.38 3.51 -15.00
C GLY A 74 -9.49 4.65 -14.52
N PRO A 75 -8.19 4.62 -14.86
CA PRO A 75 -7.30 5.72 -14.52
C PRO A 75 -7.91 7.05 -14.97
N VAL A 76 -8.02 7.99 -14.04
CA VAL A 76 -8.56 9.33 -14.31
C VAL A 76 -7.65 9.99 -15.34
N ARG A 77 -8.23 10.35 -16.48
CA ARG A 77 -7.48 11.04 -17.54
C ARG A 77 -7.45 12.53 -17.24
N TYR A 78 -6.26 13.04 -16.97
CA TYR A 78 -6.01 14.47 -16.86
C TYR A 78 -5.65 15.03 -18.24
N GLY A 79 -6.14 16.22 -18.56
CA GLY A 79 -5.61 17.03 -19.66
C GLY A 79 -4.29 17.66 -19.24
N VAL A 80 -3.51 18.17 -20.21
CA VAL A 80 -2.16 18.74 -19.95
C VAL A 80 -2.17 19.78 -18.82
N PHE A 81 -3.17 20.67 -18.80
CA PHE A 81 -3.27 21.73 -17.80
C PHE A 81 -3.80 21.26 -16.44
N SER A 82 -4.65 20.23 -16.40
CA SER A 82 -5.14 19.67 -15.14
C SER A 82 -4.18 18.64 -14.53
N ALA A 83 -3.28 18.07 -15.34
CA ALA A 83 -2.29 17.09 -14.90
C ALA A 83 -1.25 17.68 -13.95
N MET A 84 -0.80 18.92 -14.19
CA MET A 84 0.19 19.58 -13.32
C MET A 84 -0.28 19.71 -11.86
N PRO A 85 -1.41 20.39 -11.56
CA PRO A 85 -1.88 20.51 -10.18
C PRO A 85 -2.26 19.15 -9.58
N ALA A 86 -2.83 18.24 -10.39
CA ALA A 86 -3.14 16.89 -9.94
C ALA A 86 -1.89 16.10 -9.54
N THR A 87 -0.78 16.25 -10.28
CA THR A 87 0.49 15.56 -9.97
C THR A 87 1.02 15.99 -8.61
N PHE A 88 0.99 17.29 -8.29
CA PHE A 88 1.40 17.78 -6.97
C PHE A 88 0.51 17.26 -5.85
N ALA A 89 -0.82 17.26 -6.05
CA ALA A 89 -1.76 16.72 -5.07
C ALA A 89 -1.51 15.23 -4.80
N VAL A 90 -1.49 14.41 -5.86
CA VAL A 90 -1.27 12.95 -5.76
C VAL A 90 0.10 12.64 -5.15
N THR A 91 1.16 13.33 -5.58
CA THR A 91 2.50 13.14 -5.01
C THR A 91 2.55 13.54 -3.55
N GLY A 92 1.87 14.62 -3.17
CA GLY A 92 1.73 15.05 -1.78
C GLY A 92 1.05 14.01 -0.90
N ASP A 93 -0.10 13.50 -1.34
CA ASP A 93 -0.84 12.44 -0.64
C ASP A 93 0.00 11.17 -0.49
N LEU A 94 0.66 10.72 -1.56
CA LEU A 94 1.56 9.58 -1.53
C LEU A 94 2.74 9.80 -0.56
N THR A 95 3.30 11.01 -0.53
CA THR A 95 4.40 11.35 0.39
C THR A 95 3.95 11.27 1.85
N VAL A 96 2.73 11.75 2.16
CA VAL A 96 2.15 11.66 3.51
C VAL A 96 1.95 10.21 3.92
N GLU A 97 1.38 9.38 3.03
CA GLU A 97 1.18 7.96 3.30
C GLU A 97 2.50 7.20 3.47
N VAL A 98 3.52 7.49 2.65
CA VAL A 98 4.87 6.94 2.85
C VAL A 98 5.44 7.36 4.20
N GLY A 99 5.27 8.63 4.61
CA GLY A 99 5.69 9.09 5.92
C GLY A 99 5.01 8.33 7.07
N LYS A 100 3.69 8.11 6.99
CA LYS A 100 2.95 7.29 7.96
C LYS A 100 3.45 5.84 7.99
N ALA A 101 3.68 5.25 6.81
CA ALA A 101 4.17 3.89 6.69
C ALA A 101 5.56 3.73 7.32
N LEU A 102 6.48 4.67 7.07
CA LEU A 102 7.81 4.70 7.67
C LEU A 102 7.73 4.82 9.20
N ALA A 103 6.86 5.69 9.72
CA ALA A 103 6.65 5.84 11.16
C ALA A 103 6.08 4.56 11.81
N ALA A 104 5.29 3.78 11.07
CA ALA A 104 4.73 2.52 11.53
C ALA A 104 5.73 1.34 11.48
N LEU A 105 6.84 1.43 10.74
CA LEU A 105 7.79 0.33 10.54
C LEU A 105 8.24 -0.38 11.82
N PRO A 106 8.59 0.30 12.93
CA PRO A 106 9.03 -0.36 14.16
C PRO A 106 7.97 -1.33 14.73
N THR A 107 6.68 -0.99 14.55
CA THR A 107 5.56 -1.83 15.02
C THR A 107 5.36 -3.08 14.17
N LYS A 108 5.84 -3.07 12.92
CA LYS A 108 5.64 -4.16 11.94
C LYS A 108 6.69 -5.27 12.05
N VAL A 109 7.80 -5.06 12.78
CA VAL A 109 8.85 -6.08 12.98
C VAL A 109 8.29 -7.37 13.58
N GLY A 110 7.43 -7.27 14.61
CA GLY A 110 6.85 -8.45 15.25
C GLY A 110 5.90 -9.25 14.34
N ALA A 111 5.21 -8.57 13.42
CA ALA A 111 4.37 -9.24 12.43
C ALA A 111 5.22 -10.03 11.41
N LEU A 112 6.38 -9.50 11.04
CA LEU A 112 7.31 -10.13 10.11
C LEU A 112 7.91 -11.42 10.69
N VAL A 113 8.32 -11.39 11.96
CA VAL A 113 8.83 -12.58 12.68
C VAL A 113 7.76 -13.67 12.76
N ARG A 114 6.49 -13.31 13.04
CA ARG A 114 5.38 -14.28 13.06
C ARG A 114 5.08 -14.88 11.68
N ALA A 115 5.18 -14.07 10.61
CA ALA A 115 4.95 -14.54 9.26
C ALA A 115 5.99 -15.57 8.81
N ILE A 116 7.25 -15.43 9.23
CA ILE A 116 8.31 -16.43 8.97
C ILE A 116 8.02 -17.75 9.72
N GLY A 117 7.44 -17.68 10.91
CA GLY A 117 7.08 -18.84 11.74
C GLY A 117 5.80 -19.56 11.31
N GLY A 118 5.25 -19.30 10.11
CA GLY A 118 4.03 -19.94 9.59
C GLY A 118 2.72 -19.22 9.92
N GLY A 119 2.78 -18.01 10.50
CA GLY A 119 1.59 -17.16 10.67
C GLY A 119 1.09 -16.57 9.35
N GLN A 120 -0.18 -16.13 9.33
CA GLN A 120 -0.76 -15.43 8.17
C GLN A 120 0.06 -14.19 7.80
N ARG A 121 0.31 -14.03 6.49
CA ARG A 121 1.03 -12.89 5.94
C ARG A 121 0.09 -11.68 5.89
N ASP A 122 0.25 -10.76 6.82
CA ASP A 122 -0.49 -9.49 6.82
C ASP A 122 -0.11 -8.67 5.56
N PRO A 123 -1.07 -8.26 4.72
CA PRO A 123 -0.81 -7.44 3.53
C PRO A 123 -0.12 -6.10 3.81
N GLN A 124 -0.18 -5.62 5.06
CA GLN A 124 0.46 -4.38 5.51
C GLN A 124 1.87 -4.62 6.07
N THR A 125 2.44 -5.81 5.88
CA THR A 125 3.82 -6.10 6.26
C THR A 125 4.80 -5.60 5.21
N PRO A 126 5.98 -5.14 5.63
CA PRO A 126 7.00 -4.67 4.69
C PRO A 126 7.49 -5.79 3.76
N ILE A 127 7.74 -5.38 2.51
CA ILE A 127 8.05 -6.25 1.37
C ILE A 127 9.50 -6.02 0.98
N SER A 128 10.22 -7.10 0.69
CA SER A 128 11.58 -7.08 0.16
C SER A 128 11.61 -6.83 -1.35
N VAL A 129 12.81 -6.66 -1.90
CA VAL A 129 13.04 -6.57 -3.34
C VAL A 129 12.54 -7.82 -4.08
N VAL A 130 12.61 -8.99 -3.45
CA VAL A 130 12.12 -10.26 -4.00
C VAL A 130 10.60 -10.24 -4.08
N GLY A 131 9.91 -9.92 -2.98
CA GLY A 131 8.45 -9.81 -2.96
C GLY A 131 7.93 -8.74 -3.92
N ALA A 132 8.62 -7.61 -4.02
CA ALA A 132 8.28 -6.56 -4.99
C ALA A 132 8.42 -7.04 -6.44
N SER A 133 9.41 -7.88 -6.73
CA SER A 133 9.60 -8.47 -8.07
C SER A 133 8.48 -9.46 -8.41
N ILE A 134 8.04 -10.27 -7.43
CA ILE A 134 6.89 -11.18 -7.60
C ILE A 134 5.61 -10.38 -7.87
N ILE A 135 5.32 -9.37 -7.06
CA ILE A 135 4.15 -8.50 -7.22
C ILE A 135 4.17 -7.79 -8.58
N GLY A 136 5.33 -7.27 -8.99
CA GLY A 136 5.52 -6.64 -10.29
C GLY A 136 5.23 -7.60 -11.45
N GLY A 137 5.77 -8.83 -11.39
CA GLY A 137 5.53 -9.89 -12.37
C GLY A 137 4.06 -10.29 -12.44
N ASP A 138 3.46 -10.61 -11.29
CA ASP A 138 2.04 -10.94 -11.16
C ASP A 138 1.13 -9.88 -11.80
N THR A 139 1.46 -8.60 -11.61
CA THR A 139 0.68 -7.49 -12.16
C THR A 139 0.77 -7.41 -13.69
N VAL A 140 1.95 -7.68 -14.26
CA VAL A 140 2.16 -7.72 -15.71
C VAL A 140 1.50 -8.95 -16.34
N ASP A 141 1.64 -10.11 -15.72
CA ASP A 141 1.06 -11.38 -16.20
C ASP A 141 -0.48 -11.31 -16.28
N HIS A 142 -1.13 -10.56 -15.38
CA HIS A 142 -2.57 -10.31 -15.40
C HIS A 142 -2.98 -9.11 -16.28
N GLY A 143 -2.05 -8.51 -17.04
CA GLY A 143 -2.31 -7.38 -17.94
C GLY A 143 -2.60 -6.04 -17.25
N LEU A 144 -2.29 -5.91 -15.96
CA LEU A 144 -2.59 -4.73 -15.13
C LEU A 144 -1.48 -3.67 -15.17
N TRP A 145 -1.04 -3.29 -16.37
CA TRP A 145 0.07 -2.36 -16.58
C TRP A 145 -0.01 -1.04 -15.81
N VAL A 146 -1.21 -0.48 -15.66
CA VAL A 146 -1.41 0.76 -14.88
C VAL A 146 -1.03 0.55 -13.41
N ALA A 147 -1.45 -0.56 -12.82
CA ALA A 147 -1.10 -0.90 -11.44
C ALA A 147 0.41 -1.15 -11.30
N PHE A 148 1.04 -1.75 -12.30
CA PHE A 148 2.50 -1.94 -12.32
C PHE A 148 3.24 -0.59 -12.28
N TRP A 149 2.84 0.38 -13.11
CA TRP A 149 3.47 1.71 -13.09
C TRP A 149 3.26 2.45 -11.78
N PHE A 150 2.07 2.36 -11.19
CA PHE A 150 1.81 2.92 -9.87
C PHE A 150 2.64 2.25 -8.78
N PHE A 151 2.75 0.93 -8.80
CA PHE A 151 3.58 0.17 -7.87
C PHE A 151 5.06 0.56 -8.00
N LEU A 152 5.57 0.67 -9.23
CA LEU A 152 6.94 1.11 -9.50
C LEU A 152 7.20 2.54 -9.00
N ALA A 153 6.26 3.45 -9.23
CA ALA A 153 6.34 4.82 -8.72
C ALA A 153 6.36 4.85 -7.18
N GLN A 154 5.50 4.06 -6.53
CA GLN A 154 5.45 3.95 -5.08
C GLN A 154 6.75 3.36 -4.50
N LEU A 155 7.31 2.33 -5.14
CA LEU A 155 8.59 1.74 -4.75
C LEU A 155 9.72 2.76 -4.82
N ASN A 156 9.80 3.54 -5.92
CA ASN A 156 10.80 4.60 -6.06
C ASN A 156 10.62 5.70 -5.01
N LEU A 157 9.38 6.08 -4.69
CA LEU A 157 9.10 7.08 -3.66
C LEU A 157 9.53 6.59 -2.27
N ILE A 158 9.30 5.31 -1.96
CA ILE A 158 9.77 4.71 -0.70
C ILE A 158 11.30 4.69 -0.64
N LEU A 159 11.99 4.32 -1.73
CA LEU A 159 13.45 4.37 -1.80
C LEU A 159 13.98 5.79 -1.58
N ALA A 160 13.36 6.78 -2.22
CA ALA A 160 13.68 8.19 -2.02
C ALA A 160 13.48 8.61 -0.55
N ALA A 161 12.37 8.19 0.08
CA ALA A 161 12.07 8.52 1.46
C ALA A 161 13.04 7.86 2.46
N ILE A 162 13.43 6.60 2.25
CA ILE A 162 14.46 5.91 3.05
C ILE A 162 15.81 6.62 2.89
N ASN A 163 16.18 6.99 1.66
CA ASN A 163 17.42 7.73 1.40
C ASN A 163 17.45 9.11 2.05
N LEU A 164 16.28 9.70 2.33
CA LEU A 164 16.16 10.98 3.03
C LEU A 164 16.20 10.85 4.56
N LEU A 165 16.16 9.64 5.11
CA LEU A 165 16.26 9.45 6.56
C LEU A 165 17.60 10.02 7.09
N PRO A 166 17.61 10.65 8.27
CA PRO A 166 18.78 11.32 8.84
C PRO A 166 19.77 10.31 9.45
N LEU A 167 20.18 9.34 8.65
CA LEU A 167 21.12 8.28 9.01
C LEU A 167 22.30 8.38 8.03
N LEU A 168 23.53 8.29 8.53
CA LEU A 168 24.73 8.41 7.69
C LEU A 168 24.89 7.42 6.53
N PRO A 169 24.43 6.15 6.59
CA PRO A 169 24.54 5.28 5.41
C PRO A 169 23.63 5.74 4.27
N PHE A 170 22.70 6.67 4.53
CA PHE A 170 21.81 7.28 3.55
C PHE A 170 22.21 8.74 3.31
N ASP A 171 21.81 9.29 2.16
CA ASP A 171 22.13 10.67 1.76
C ASP A 171 21.58 11.70 2.75
N GLY A 172 20.43 11.40 3.37
CA GLY A 172 19.79 12.21 4.41
C GLY A 172 20.67 12.44 5.64
N GLY A 173 21.62 11.55 5.95
CA GLY A 173 22.58 11.78 7.02
C GLY A 173 23.52 12.95 6.76
N HIS A 174 23.96 13.11 5.51
CA HIS A 174 24.81 14.23 5.09
C HIS A 174 24.01 15.54 5.10
N ILE A 175 22.77 15.49 4.62
CA ILE A 175 21.83 16.61 4.67
C ILE A 175 21.58 17.01 6.13
N ALA A 176 21.34 16.05 7.03
CA ALA A 176 21.09 16.32 8.45
C ALA A 176 22.29 17.01 9.12
N VAL A 177 23.52 16.55 8.84
CA VAL A 177 24.74 17.18 9.35
C VAL A 177 24.90 18.60 8.79
N ALA A 178 24.72 18.78 7.48
CA ALA A 178 24.84 20.10 6.84
C ALA A 178 23.78 21.09 7.36
N VAL A 179 22.54 20.64 7.53
CA VAL A 179 21.45 21.43 8.11
C VAL A 179 21.76 21.80 9.56
N PHE A 180 22.23 20.84 10.37
CA PHE A 180 22.67 21.09 11.74
C PHE A 180 23.80 22.12 11.80
N GLU A 181 24.82 21.98 10.95
CA GLU A 181 25.93 22.93 10.86
C GLU A 181 25.45 24.34 10.48
N ARG A 182 24.54 24.43 9.51
CA ARG A 182 23.96 25.69 9.05
C ARG A 182 23.17 26.37 10.16
N ILE A 183 22.27 25.66 10.83
CA ILE A 183 21.48 26.19 11.95
C ILE A 183 22.39 26.62 13.09
N ARG A 184 23.35 25.77 13.49
CA ARG A 184 24.33 26.06 14.54
C ARG A 184 25.13 27.33 14.22
N ASN A 185 25.63 27.46 13.00
CA ASN A 185 26.44 28.61 12.61
C ASN A 185 25.60 29.88 12.46
N MET A 186 24.34 29.77 12.02
CA MET A 186 23.39 30.88 11.99
C MET A 186 23.14 31.43 13.41
N VAL A 187 22.89 30.56 14.39
CA VAL A 187 22.71 30.95 15.80
C VAL A 187 23.98 31.55 16.39
N ARG A 188 25.16 30.99 16.07
CA ARG A 188 26.45 31.54 16.53
C ARG A 188 26.71 32.93 15.95
N SER A 189 26.45 33.12 14.66
CA SER A 189 26.58 34.40 13.98
C SER A 189 25.64 35.45 14.57
N ALA A 190 24.38 35.07 14.83
CA ALA A 190 23.42 35.96 15.50
C ALA A 190 23.86 36.38 16.91
N ARG A 191 24.69 35.57 17.57
CA ARG A 191 25.30 35.87 18.88
C ARG A 191 26.70 36.50 18.78
N GLY A 192 27.11 36.96 17.59
CA GLY A 192 28.42 37.57 17.35
C GLY A 192 29.62 36.61 17.47
N LYS A 193 29.38 35.30 17.47
CA LYS A 193 30.44 34.27 17.56
C LYS A 193 30.83 33.78 16.17
N VAL A 194 32.12 33.54 15.96
CA VAL A 194 32.64 32.89 14.73
C VAL A 194 32.05 31.49 14.54
N ALA A 195 31.96 31.07 13.27
CA ALA A 195 31.48 29.74 12.89
C ALA A 195 32.26 28.63 13.62
N ALA A 196 31.57 27.55 13.97
CA ALA A 196 32.21 26.41 14.61
C ALA A 196 32.89 25.50 13.57
N ALA A 197 33.87 24.71 14.01
CA ALA A 197 34.51 23.70 13.16
C ALA A 197 33.49 22.68 12.61
N PRO A 198 33.74 22.10 11.42
CA PRO A 198 32.89 21.07 10.84
C PRO A 198 32.69 19.88 11.79
N VAL A 199 31.53 19.25 11.70
CA VAL A 199 31.21 18.04 12.45
C VAL A 199 32.14 16.92 11.98
N ASN A 200 32.76 16.25 12.94
CA ASN A 200 33.63 15.12 12.65
C ASN A 200 32.78 13.84 12.43
N TYR A 201 32.70 13.40 11.18
CA TYR A 201 31.99 12.17 10.79
C TYR A 201 32.51 10.91 11.48
N LEU A 202 33.80 10.86 11.86
CA LEU A 202 34.37 9.72 12.59
C LEU A 202 33.65 9.46 13.92
N LYS A 203 33.13 10.52 14.57
CA LYS A 203 32.37 10.39 15.82
C LYS A 203 31.00 9.76 15.62
N LEU A 204 30.49 9.78 14.39
CA LEU A 204 29.18 9.24 14.03
C LEU A 204 29.28 7.82 13.46
N LEU A 205 30.50 7.32 13.15
CA LEU A 205 30.72 5.96 12.66
C LEU A 205 30.16 4.87 13.59
N PRO A 206 30.33 4.92 14.93
CA PRO A 206 29.76 3.89 15.80
C PRO A 206 28.25 3.78 15.67
N ALA A 207 27.53 4.91 15.66
CA ALA A 207 26.09 4.95 15.45
C ALA A 207 25.71 4.45 14.04
N THR A 208 26.51 4.80 13.03
CA THR A 208 26.33 4.34 11.64
C THR A 208 26.37 2.83 11.55
N TYR A 209 27.34 2.17 12.21
CA TYR A 209 27.43 0.71 12.21
C TYR A 209 26.25 0.04 12.89
N VAL A 210 25.77 0.59 14.02
CA VAL A 210 24.57 0.07 14.69
C VAL A 210 23.36 0.11 13.75
N VAL A 211 23.15 1.25 13.09
CA VAL A 211 22.07 1.43 12.12
C VAL A 211 22.22 0.47 10.94
N LEU A 212 23.43 0.33 10.40
CA LEU A 212 23.72 -0.58 9.28
C LEU A 212 23.36 -2.02 9.63
N VAL A 213 23.75 -2.50 10.81
CA VAL A 213 23.41 -3.84 11.29
C VAL A 213 21.89 -4.01 11.40
N LEU A 214 21.18 -3.02 11.92
CA LEU A 214 19.71 -3.06 12.01
C LEU A 214 19.05 -3.10 10.63
N VAL A 215 19.48 -2.26 9.69
CA VAL A 215 18.94 -2.21 8.32
C VAL A 215 19.22 -3.51 7.58
N VAL A 216 20.45 -4.03 7.64
CA VAL A 216 20.81 -5.31 7.01
C VAL A 216 20.03 -6.45 7.65
N GLY A 217 19.93 -6.50 8.97
CA GLY A 217 19.12 -7.51 9.68
C GLY A 217 17.65 -7.45 9.28
N TYR A 218 17.09 -6.25 9.16
CA TYR A 218 15.73 -6.04 8.70
C TYR A 218 15.51 -6.49 7.24
N MET A 219 16.47 -6.19 6.36
CA MET A 219 16.44 -6.61 4.96
C MET A 219 16.52 -8.13 4.83
N LEU A 220 17.40 -8.79 5.59
CA LEU A 220 17.46 -10.26 5.61
C LEU A 220 16.14 -10.87 6.11
N LEU A 221 15.54 -10.25 7.13
CA LEU A 221 14.26 -10.69 7.69
C LEU A 221 13.13 -10.59 6.65
N THR A 222 13.01 -9.47 5.92
CA THR A 222 11.98 -9.29 4.90
C THR A 222 12.19 -10.22 3.70
N VAL A 223 13.44 -10.38 3.24
CA VAL A 223 13.78 -11.32 2.16
C VAL A 223 13.40 -12.75 2.54
N THR A 224 13.71 -13.16 3.78
CA THR A 224 13.36 -14.50 4.27
C THR A 224 11.85 -14.67 4.33
N ALA A 225 11.12 -13.67 4.84
CA ALA A 225 9.66 -13.72 4.90
C ALA A 225 9.02 -13.86 3.52
N ASP A 226 9.49 -13.12 2.51
CA ASP A 226 8.94 -13.19 1.16
C ASP A 226 9.33 -14.47 0.42
N LEU A 227 10.48 -15.06 0.73
CA LEU A 227 10.89 -16.34 0.12
C LEU A 227 10.06 -17.50 0.67
N VAL A 228 9.77 -17.50 1.98
CA VAL A 228 9.03 -18.57 2.66
C VAL A 228 7.52 -18.40 2.49
N ASN A 229 7.02 -17.17 2.53
CA ASN A 229 5.59 -16.85 2.51
C ASN A 229 5.32 -15.57 1.67
N PRO A 230 5.40 -15.67 0.33
CA PRO A 230 5.26 -14.52 -0.56
C PRO A 230 3.84 -13.95 -0.53
N ILE A 231 3.73 -12.63 -0.58
CA ILE A 231 2.45 -11.96 -0.80
C ILE A 231 2.05 -12.14 -2.27
N ARG A 232 0.86 -12.69 -2.50
CA ARG A 232 0.27 -12.88 -3.82
C ARG A 232 -1.00 -12.03 -3.90
N LEU A 233 -1.04 -11.05 -4.80
CA LEU A 233 -2.19 -10.15 -4.91
C LEU A 233 -3.40 -10.80 -5.62
N PHE A 234 -3.19 -11.92 -6.31
CA PHE A 234 -4.17 -12.55 -7.20
C PHE A 234 -4.45 -14.03 -6.87
N GLN A 235 -4.11 -14.48 -5.66
CA GLN A 235 -4.45 -15.81 -5.14
C GLN A 235 -5.54 -15.74 -4.08
#